data_AF-A0A6G1F6Z1-F1
#
_entry.id   AF-A0A6G1F6Z1-F1
#
_cell.length_a   1.000
_cell.length_b   1.000
_cell.length_c   1.000
_cell.angle_alpha   90.00
_cell.angle_beta   90.00
_cell.angle_gamma   90.00
#
_symmetry.space_group_name_H-M   'P 1'
#
loop_
_entity.id
_entity.type
_entity.pdbx_description
1 polymer ?
#
loop_
_entity_poly.entity_id
_entity_poly.type
_entity_poly.pdbx_seq_one_letter_code
_entity_poly.pdbx_strand_id
1 'polypeptide(L)'
;MKAIPMCNCLAGFEPTSTAEGDSSRFSRGCWQKKAVQCGDRFLAMPRTKSSDKFMLVVNTMFDACAAECSSNWSCVTYAYANLRSSRSKGDMTRCLVWTGELVDTQKAGEGLGSDTLHLGLAGLDVGKH
;
A
#
# COMPACT_ATOMS: atom_id res chain seq x y z
N MET A 1 14.67 -3.66 25.61
CA MET A 1 13.45 -4.43 25.33
C MET A 1 13.04 -4.13 23.90
N LYS A 2 12.88 -5.14 23.04
CA LYS A 2 12.44 -4.97 21.65
C LYS A 2 10.91 -4.90 21.67
N ALA A 3 10.33 -3.78 21.25
CA ALA A 3 8.88 -3.66 21.14
C ALA A 3 8.37 -4.71 20.14
N ILE A 4 7.35 -5.47 20.52
CA ILE A 4 6.66 -6.37 19.60
C ILE A 4 5.75 -5.48 18.74
N PRO A 5 5.93 -5.43 17.41
CA PRO A 5 5.04 -4.66 16.56
C PRO A 5 3.62 -5.23 16.68
N MET A 6 2.65 -4.37 16.98
CA MET A 6 1.24 -4.74 16.94
C MET A 6 0.79 -4.72 15.48
N CYS A 7 0.35 -5.87 14.98
CA CYS A 7 -0.24 -6.00 13.65
C CYS A 7 -1.74 -5.72 13.73
N ASN A 8 -2.29 -5.10 12.69
CA ASN A 8 -3.73 -4.92 12.50
C ASN A 8 -4.02 -4.97 11.00
N CYS A 9 -5.23 -5.38 10.61
CA CYS A 9 -5.63 -5.35 9.21
C CYS A 9 -5.87 -3.92 8.73
N LEU A 10 -5.58 -3.68 7.45
CA LEU A 10 -5.89 -2.42 6.78
C LEU A 10 -7.41 -2.24 6.70
N ALA A 11 -7.86 -0.99 6.55
CA ALA A 11 -9.27 -0.69 6.39
C ALA A 11 -9.86 -1.47 5.18
N GLY A 12 -10.96 -2.18 5.39
CA GLY A 12 -11.59 -3.03 4.37
C GLY A 12 -11.05 -4.47 4.30
N PHE A 13 -10.07 -4.83 5.14
CA PHE A 13 -9.51 -6.17 5.25
C PHE A 13 -9.87 -6.81 6.59
N GLU A 14 -9.97 -8.13 6.60
CA GLU A 14 -10.25 -8.93 7.79
C GLU A 14 -9.16 -9.97 8.02
N PRO A 15 -8.88 -10.35 9.28
CA PRO A 15 -7.88 -11.35 9.57
C PRO A 15 -8.30 -12.69 8.98
N THR A 16 -7.35 -13.38 8.36
CA THR A 16 -7.58 -14.72 7.80
C THR A 16 -7.78 -15.77 8.90
N SER A 17 -7.22 -15.53 10.09
CA SER A 17 -7.33 -16.43 11.24
C SER A 17 -8.44 -15.97 12.20
N THR A 18 -9.19 -16.94 12.72
CA THR A 18 -10.10 -16.76 13.86
C THR A 18 -9.44 -17.10 15.19
N ALA A 19 -8.12 -17.30 15.22
CA ALA A 19 -7.40 -17.67 16.43
C ALA A 19 -7.51 -16.60 17.53
N GLU A 20 -7.58 -17.08 18.78
CA GLU A 20 -7.60 -16.25 19.99
C GLU A 20 -6.20 -15.66 20.24
N GLY A 21 -6.13 -14.34 20.43
CA GLY A 21 -4.90 -13.58 20.73
C GLY A 21 -4.35 -12.76 19.55
N ASP A 22 -4.04 -11.47 19.78
CA ASP A 22 -3.71 -10.50 18.73
C ASP A 22 -2.52 -10.91 17.86
N SER A 23 -1.40 -11.35 18.42
CA SER A 23 -0.23 -11.74 17.63
C SER A 23 -0.48 -12.98 16.75
N SER A 24 -1.21 -13.97 17.29
CA SER A 24 -1.55 -15.20 16.58
C SER A 24 -2.55 -14.93 15.45
N ARG A 25 -3.51 -14.03 15.69
CA ARG A 25 -4.60 -13.70 14.76
C ARG A 25 -4.13 -13.14 13.42
N PHE A 26 -3.05 -12.36 13.40
CA PHE A 26 -2.52 -11.74 12.18
C PHE A 26 -1.41 -12.55 11.50
N SER A 27 -0.98 -13.68 12.07
CA SER A 27 0.09 -14.53 11.52
C SER A 27 -0.18 -15.03 10.11
N ARG A 28 -1.47 -15.19 9.75
CA ARG A 28 -1.93 -15.62 8.42
C ARG A 28 -2.30 -14.45 7.50
N GLY A 29 -1.94 -13.23 7.90
CA GLY A 29 -2.27 -12.01 7.17
C GLY A 29 -3.76 -11.65 7.23
N CYS A 30 -4.13 -10.74 6.34
CA CYS A 30 -5.48 -10.23 6.19
C CYS A 30 -5.93 -10.38 4.75
N TRP A 31 -7.22 -10.62 4.54
CA TRP A 31 -7.81 -10.77 3.22
C TRP A 31 -8.95 -9.77 3.04
N GLN A 32 -9.22 -9.41 1.78
CA GLN A 32 -10.33 -8.54 1.45
C GLN A 32 -11.55 -9.39 1.09
N LYS A 33 -12.69 -9.12 1.74
CA LYS A 33 -13.95 -9.87 1.53
C LYS A 33 -14.47 -9.84 0.09
N LYS A 34 -14.16 -8.77 -0.65
CA LYS A 34 -14.59 -8.55 -2.03
C LYS A 34 -13.37 -8.37 -2.90
N ALA A 35 -13.39 -8.92 -4.11
CA ALA A 35 -12.35 -8.67 -5.09
C ALA A 35 -12.30 -7.17 -5.44
N VAL A 36 -11.09 -6.62 -5.54
CA VAL A 36 -10.87 -5.25 -6.01
C VAL A 36 -11.51 -5.11 -7.39
N GLN A 37 -12.38 -4.13 -7.55
CA GLN A 37 -12.94 -3.80 -8.86
C GLN A 37 -11.93 -2.90 -9.59
N CYS A 38 -11.74 -3.12 -10.89
CA CYS A 38 -10.86 -2.29 -11.70
C CYS A 38 -11.35 -0.84 -11.76
N GLY A 39 -10.38 0.09 -11.81
CA GLY A 39 -10.61 1.53 -11.92
C GLY A 39 -9.93 2.34 -10.82
N ASP A 40 -10.19 3.65 -10.82
CA ASP A 40 -9.50 4.65 -9.99
C ASP A 40 -10.02 4.70 -8.53
N ARG A 41 -10.17 3.55 -7.88
CA ARG A 41 -10.74 3.43 -6.53
C ARG A 41 -9.68 3.06 -5.52
N PHE A 42 -8.91 4.07 -5.11
CA PHE A 42 -7.82 3.91 -4.15
C PHE A 42 -8.07 4.68 -2.87
N LEU A 43 -7.73 4.05 -1.74
CA LEU A 43 -7.66 4.68 -0.43
C LEU A 43 -6.23 5.17 -0.19
N ALA A 44 -6.08 6.46 0.07
CA ALA A 44 -4.79 7.03 0.47
C ALA A 44 -4.44 6.63 1.91
N MET A 45 -3.28 5.99 2.07
CA MET A 45 -2.69 5.58 3.34
C MET A 45 -1.41 6.37 3.59
N PRO A 46 -1.51 7.58 4.15
CA PRO A 46 -0.35 8.40 4.45
C PRO A 46 0.47 7.77 5.58
N ARG A 47 1.74 8.15 5.63
CA ARG A 47 2.69 7.71 6.66
C ARG A 47 2.89 6.20 6.68
N THR A 48 3.02 5.60 5.51
CA THR A 48 3.21 4.15 5.38
C THR A 48 4.63 3.88 4.90
N LYS A 49 5.31 2.92 5.54
CA LYS A 49 6.54 2.37 5.01
C LYS A 49 6.19 1.54 3.78
N SER A 50 6.83 1.82 2.65
CA SER A 50 6.69 1.01 1.44
C SER A 50 6.96 -0.47 1.75
N SER A 51 6.01 -1.33 1.37
CA SER A 51 6.11 -2.78 1.47
C SER A 51 7.18 -3.34 0.54
N ASP A 52 7.66 -4.54 0.85
CA ASP A 52 8.56 -5.27 -0.04
C ASP A 52 7.80 -5.76 -1.29
N LYS A 53 8.55 -6.21 -2.32
CA LYS A 53 8.03 -6.78 -3.58
C LYS A 53 7.22 -5.84 -4.49
N PHE A 54 7.56 -4.55 -4.54
CA PHE A 54 7.04 -3.65 -5.57
C PHE A 54 7.74 -3.85 -6.92
N MET A 55 7.03 -3.49 -7.99
CA MET A 55 7.61 -3.19 -9.29
C MET A 55 7.87 -1.68 -9.38
N LEU A 56 9.06 -1.30 -9.84
CA LEU A 56 9.42 0.08 -10.08
C LEU A 56 9.07 0.45 -11.52
N VAL A 57 8.18 1.42 -11.69
CA VAL A 57 7.91 2.09 -12.96
C VAL A 57 8.68 3.40 -12.96
N VAL A 58 9.59 3.55 -13.92
CA VAL A 58 10.48 4.72 -14.05
C VAL A 58 9.88 5.76 -14.99
N ASN A 59 10.27 7.03 -14.78
CA ASN A 59 9.92 8.15 -15.67
C ASN A 59 8.39 8.38 -15.84
N THR A 60 7.63 8.13 -14.78
CA THR A 60 6.18 8.36 -14.77
C THR A 60 5.82 9.53 -13.86
N MET A 61 4.81 10.31 -14.29
CA MET A 61 4.16 11.32 -13.47
C MET A 61 3.19 10.66 -12.47
N PHE A 62 2.74 11.43 -11.47
CA PHE A 62 1.81 10.92 -10.45
C PHE A 62 0.55 10.29 -11.06
N ASP A 63 -0.13 11.01 -11.96
CA ASP A 63 -1.36 10.53 -12.59
C ASP A 63 -1.11 9.30 -13.48
N ALA A 64 0.05 9.24 -14.13
CA ALA A 64 0.46 8.07 -14.90
C ALA A 64 0.66 6.84 -13.97
N CYS A 65 1.18 7.03 -12.75
CA CYS A 65 1.34 5.93 -11.80
C CYS A 65 -0.01 5.33 -11.35
N ALA A 66 -1.01 6.19 -11.14
CA ALA A 66 -2.37 5.74 -10.86
C ALA A 66 -2.94 4.95 -12.05
N ALA A 67 -2.81 5.48 -13.27
CA ALA A 67 -3.30 4.84 -14.49
C ALA A 67 -2.63 3.47 -14.77
N GLU A 68 -1.33 3.34 -14.51
CA GLU A 68 -0.61 2.06 -14.62
C GLU A 68 -1.21 0.99 -13.69
N CYS A 69 -1.56 1.37 -12.46
CA CYS A 69 -2.24 0.45 -11.55
C CYS A 69 -3.69 0.19 -11.98
N SER A 70 -4.45 1.22 -12.31
CA SER A 70 -5.87 1.09 -12.72
C SER A 70 -6.07 0.24 -13.98
N SER A 71 -5.12 0.26 -14.90
CA SER A 71 -5.16 -0.53 -16.14
C SER A 71 -4.76 -2.00 -15.95
N ASN A 72 -4.07 -2.32 -14.85
CA ASN A 72 -3.65 -3.67 -14.51
C ASN A 72 -4.60 -4.28 -13.48
N TRP A 73 -5.38 -5.27 -13.90
CA TRP A 73 -6.42 -5.91 -13.07
C TRP A 73 -5.85 -6.66 -11.86
N SER A 74 -4.56 -6.99 -11.90
CA SER A 74 -3.86 -7.62 -10.79
C SER A 74 -3.27 -6.59 -9.83
N CYS A 75 -3.24 -5.31 -10.18
CA CYS A 75 -2.72 -4.28 -9.29
C CYS A 75 -3.63 -4.09 -8.08
N VAL A 76 -3.04 -4.10 -6.89
CA VAL A 76 -3.77 -3.85 -5.64
C VAL A 76 -3.35 -2.55 -4.97
N THR A 77 -2.19 -2.00 -5.30
CA THR A 77 -1.64 -0.83 -4.62
C THR A 77 -0.61 -0.15 -5.50
N TYR A 78 -0.55 1.17 -5.42
CA TYR A 78 0.59 1.93 -5.94
C TYR A 78 1.08 2.97 -4.94
N ALA A 79 2.27 3.50 -5.17
CA ALA A 79 2.81 4.64 -4.43
C ALA A 79 3.62 5.52 -5.37
N TYR A 80 3.58 6.81 -5.13
CA TYR A 80 4.40 7.78 -5.84
C TYR A 80 5.36 8.44 -4.86
N ALA A 81 6.62 8.04 -4.91
CA ALA A 81 7.65 8.53 -4.01
C ALA A 81 8.54 9.56 -4.72
N ASN A 82 8.53 10.80 -4.21
CA ASN A 82 9.47 11.85 -4.62
C ASN A 82 10.74 11.76 -3.77
N LEU A 83 11.81 11.20 -4.33
CA LEU A 83 13.08 11.09 -3.62
C LEU A 83 13.90 12.36 -3.78
N ARG A 84 13.58 13.35 -2.96
CA ARG A 84 14.47 14.51 -2.79
C ARG A 84 15.68 14.23 -1.90
N SER A 85 15.69 13.10 -1.19
CA SER A 85 16.63 12.82 -0.08
C SER A 85 17.50 11.57 -0.24
N SER A 86 17.39 10.82 -1.34
CA SER A 86 18.33 9.72 -1.60
C SER A 86 19.59 10.29 -2.26
N ARG A 87 20.78 9.86 -1.84
CA ARG A 87 22.11 10.42 -2.24
C ARG A 87 22.42 10.32 -3.75
N SER A 88 21.46 9.92 -4.58
CA SER A 88 21.55 9.89 -6.02
C SER A 88 21.09 11.24 -6.57
N LYS A 89 22.03 12.01 -7.14
CA LYS A 89 21.79 13.29 -7.83
C LYS A 89 20.99 13.09 -9.13
N GLY A 90 19.72 12.72 -9.02
CA GLY A 90 18.79 12.71 -10.14
C GLY A 90 17.37 12.85 -9.63
N ASP A 91 16.55 13.62 -10.35
CA ASP A 91 15.11 13.72 -10.15
C ASP A 91 14.45 12.36 -10.41
N MET A 92 14.62 11.44 -9.48
CA MET A 92 14.16 10.06 -9.62
C MET A 92 12.85 9.92 -8.86
N THR A 93 11.77 10.30 -9.53
CA THR A 93 10.46 9.93 -9.03
C THR A 93 10.24 8.43 -9.24
N ARG A 94 9.74 7.75 -8.21
CA ARG A 94 9.52 6.31 -8.24
C ARG A 94 8.02 6.04 -8.17
N CYS A 95 7.46 5.50 -9.25
CA CYS A 95 6.16 4.86 -9.20
C CYS A 95 6.37 3.40 -8.77
N LEU A 96 5.79 3.04 -7.63
CA LEU A 96 5.86 1.70 -7.06
C LEU A 96 4.51 1.04 -7.25
N VAL A 97 4.47 -0.16 -7.80
CA VAL A 97 3.23 -0.89 -8.10
C VAL A 97 3.30 -2.30 -7.52
N TRP A 98 2.23 -2.73 -6.83
CA TRP A 98 2.10 -4.07 -6.27
C TRP A 98 0.96 -4.82 -6.95
N THR A 99 1.23 -6.03 -7.45
CA THR A 99 0.28 -6.87 -8.19
C THR A 99 -0.16 -8.12 -7.42
N GLY A 100 -0.23 -8.04 -6.09
CA GLY A 100 -0.54 -9.17 -5.23
C GLY A 100 -0.53 -8.82 -3.76
N GLU A 101 0.03 -9.66 -2.91
CA GLU A 101 0.02 -9.45 -1.46
C GLU A 101 0.92 -8.27 -1.03
N LEU A 102 0.41 -7.46 -0.10
CA LEU A 102 1.21 -6.48 0.62
C LEU A 102 1.88 -7.14 1.82
N VAL A 103 3.20 -7.32 1.75
CA VAL A 103 4.00 -7.93 2.83
C VAL A 103 4.85 -6.85 3.51
N ASP A 104 4.98 -6.95 4.83
CA ASP A 104 5.79 -6.03 5.66
C ASP A 104 5.38 -4.54 5.56
N THR A 105 4.10 -4.28 5.29
CA THR A 105 3.52 -2.93 5.34
C THR A 105 3.41 -2.47 6.78
N GLN A 106 3.94 -1.28 7.08
CA GLN A 106 3.92 -0.72 8.43
C GLN A 106 3.52 0.74 8.39
N LYS A 107 2.70 1.18 9.36
CA LYS A 107 2.48 2.61 9.58
C LYS A 107 3.76 3.18 10.21
N ALA A 108 4.40 4.12 9.51
CA ALA A 108 5.57 4.82 10.00
C ALA A 108 5.16 5.78 11.14
N GLY A 109 6.00 5.88 12.17
CA GLY A 109 5.90 6.93 13.19
C GLY A 109 6.19 8.32 12.62
N GLU A 110 5.94 9.37 13.41
CA GLU A 110 6.38 10.72 13.05
C GLU A 110 7.91 10.79 12.99
N GLY A 111 8.47 10.82 11.77
CA GLY A 111 9.89 11.04 11.55
C GLY A 111 10.46 10.20 10.40
N LEU A 112 10.59 10.85 9.24
CA LEU A 112 11.41 10.49 8.06
C LEU A 112 11.15 9.14 7.37
N GLY A 113 10.86 9.22 6.06
CA GLY A 113 10.81 8.06 5.16
C GLY A 113 9.43 7.41 5.02
N SER A 114 8.37 8.21 5.09
CA SER A 114 7.01 7.71 5.00
C SER A 114 6.37 8.09 3.66
N ASP A 115 5.99 7.09 2.87
CA ASP A 115 5.29 7.27 1.60
C ASP A 115 3.77 7.32 1.85
N THR A 116 3.02 7.74 0.83
CA THR A 116 1.56 7.53 0.77
C THR A 116 1.30 6.35 -0.15
N LEU A 117 0.80 5.25 0.40
CA LEU A 117 0.32 4.12 -0.40
C LEU A 117 -1.12 4.40 -0.82
N HIS A 118 -1.45 4.11 -2.07
CA HIS A 118 -2.80 4.18 -2.61
C HIS A 118 -3.31 2.75 -2.79
N LEU A 119 -4.09 2.27 -1.84
CA LEU A 119 -4.58 0.90 -1.76
C LEU A 119 -5.91 0.75 -2.50
N GLY A 120 -5.97 -0.15 -3.47
CA GLY A 120 -7.19 -0.48 -4.19
C GLY A 120 -8.19 -1.15 -3.25
N LEU A 121 -9.39 -0.57 -3.12
CA LEU A 121 -10.44 -1.13 -2.26
C LEU A 121 -11.68 -1.51 -3.06
N ALA A 122 -12.15 -2.73 -2.83
CA ALA A 122 -13.39 -3.23 -3.37
C ALA A 122 -14.59 -2.47 -2.77
N GLY A 123 -15.41 -1.87 -3.63
CA GLY A 123 -16.63 -1.17 -3.22
C GLY A 123 -16.40 0.19 -2.53
N LEU A 124 -15.24 0.82 -2.73
CA LEU A 124 -15.04 2.21 -2.34
C LEU A 124 -15.83 3.12 -3.31
N ASP A 125 -16.98 3.63 -2.87
CA ASP A 125 -17.58 4.80 -3.49
C ASP A 125 -16.74 6.01 -3.08
N VAL A 126 -15.80 6.40 -3.94
CA VAL A 126 -15.13 7.72 -3.82
C VAL A 126 -16.21 8.76 -4.02
N GLY A 127 -16.76 9.24 -2.90
CA GLY A 127 -17.79 10.25 -2.87
C GLY A 127 -17.34 11.48 -3.64
N LYS A 128 -17.99 11.71 -4.78
CA LYS A 128 -17.97 12.98 -5.49
C LYS A 128 -18.70 14.00 -4.60
N HIS A 129 -17.95 14.91 -3.98
CA HIS A 129 -18.50 16.15 -3.45
C HIS A 129 -18.11 17.28 -4.39
#